data_AF-A0A345Z2D0-F1
#
_entry.id   AF-A0A345Z2D0-F1
#
_cell.length_a   1.000
_cell.length_b   1.000
_cell.length_c   1.000
_cell.angle_alpha   90.00
_cell.angle_beta   90.00
_cell.angle_gamma   90.00
#
_symmetry.space_group_name_H-M   'P 1'
#
loop_
_entity.id
_entity.type
_entity.pdbx_description
1 polymer ?
#
loop_
_entity_poly.entity_id
_entity_poly.type
_entity_poly.pdbx_seq_one_letter_code
_entity_poly.pdbx_strand_id
1 'polypeptide(L)'
;MDIGKFRKITKKPVLWIGAINVIILLIALPVILTIELSLIMKITITSQFILDLVLINSVIGVLNFGKTPIALLYETHFDVEVDTDSAKSVEFKKSRYCYWITSILPIVTFFIIVSSTTMANNINFGEGFKVAWGPALILALINFTLLLLNFSLTVYLLNTNEEIIKTTLSWRKKFKEEMIKESKEITTEFETIEDVEDVE
;
A
#
# COMPACT_ATOMS: atom_id res chain seq x y z
N MET A 1 13.31 11.37 8.28
CA MET A 1 13.11 11.21 6.82
C MET A 1 12.16 12.29 6.30
N ASP A 2 12.51 12.99 5.21
CA ASP A 2 11.61 14.01 4.62
C ASP A 2 10.47 13.35 3.82
N ILE A 3 9.35 13.11 4.51
CA ILE A 3 8.18 12.41 3.97
C ILE A 3 7.50 13.22 2.84
N GLY A 4 7.72 14.53 2.77
CA GLY A 4 7.17 15.37 1.70
C GLY A 4 7.68 14.94 0.32
N LYS A 5 8.95 14.55 0.23
CA LYS A 5 9.58 14.07 -0.99
C LYS A 5 9.09 12.68 -1.39
N PHE A 6 8.99 11.77 -0.42
CA PHE A 6 8.39 10.44 -0.62
C PHE A 6 6.98 10.55 -1.19
N ARG A 7 6.14 11.39 -0.58
CA ARG A 7 4.76 11.57 -1.00
C ARG A 7 4.65 12.05 -2.46
N LYS A 8 5.55 12.91 -2.94
CA LYS A 8 5.51 13.37 -4.35
C LYS A 8 5.71 12.21 -5.34
N ILE A 9 6.55 11.24 -4.98
CA ILE A 9 6.87 10.10 -5.84
C ILE A 9 5.79 9.03 -5.76
N THR A 10 5.25 8.76 -4.57
CA THR A 10 4.15 7.82 -4.37
C THR A 10 2.82 8.31 -4.95
N LYS A 11 2.69 9.58 -5.38
CA LYS A 11 1.50 10.05 -6.13
C LYS A 11 1.39 9.47 -7.53
N LYS A 12 2.52 9.20 -8.20
CA LYS A 12 2.52 8.75 -9.60
C LYS A 12 1.81 7.40 -9.77
N PRO A 13 2.10 6.37 -8.94
CA PRO A 13 1.36 5.11 -8.97
C PRO A 13 -0.15 5.29 -8.83
N VAL A 14 -0.62 6.16 -7.93
CA VAL A 14 -2.05 6.44 -7.73
C VAL A 14 -2.69 6.96 -9.03
N LEU A 15 -2.04 7.91 -9.70
CA LEU A 15 -2.55 8.47 -10.96
C LEU A 15 -2.53 7.43 -12.10
N TRP A 16 -1.48 6.61 -12.18
CA TRP A 16 -1.36 5.57 -13.20
C TRP A 16 -2.40 4.48 -13.01
N ILE A 17 -2.63 4.03 -11.78
CA ILE A 17 -3.70 3.07 -11.47
C ILE A 17 -5.07 3.69 -11.75
N GLY A 18 -5.29 4.97 -11.42
CA GLY A 18 -6.51 5.68 -11.80
C GLY A 18 -6.77 5.66 -13.31
N ALA A 19 -5.74 5.90 -14.13
CA ALA A 19 -5.85 5.82 -15.58
C ALA A 19 -6.15 4.38 -16.08
N ILE A 20 -5.51 3.37 -15.48
CA ILE A 20 -5.79 1.96 -15.76
C ILE A 20 -7.24 1.61 -15.43
N ASN A 21 -7.77 2.09 -14.30
CA ASN A 21 -9.18 1.88 -13.91
C ASN A 21 -10.14 2.48 -14.93
N VAL A 22 -9.84 3.67 -15.46
CA VAL A 22 -10.64 4.29 -16.53
C VAL A 22 -10.62 3.43 -17.79
N ILE A 23 -9.48 2.88 -18.19
CA ILE A 23 -9.38 1.99 -19.35
C ILE A 23 -10.19 0.71 -19.12
N ILE A 24 -10.07 0.09 -17.95
CA ILE A 24 -10.86 -1.09 -17.57
C ILE A 24 -12.35 -0.78 -17.66
N LEU A 25 -12.77 0.39 -17.16
CA LEU A 25 -14.17 0.83 -17.21
C LEU A 25 -14.66 0.96 -18.67
N LEU A 26 -13.87 1.60 -19.55
CA LEU A 26 -14.22 1.79 -20.95
C LEU A 26 -14.39 0.48 -21.72
N ILE A 27 -13.62 -0.55 -21.35
CA ILE A 27 -13.72 -1.89 -21.94
C ILE A 27 -14.88 -2.69 -21.33
N ALA A 28 -15.04 -2.63 -20.01
CA ALA A 28 -16.01 -3.45 -19.29
C ALA A 28 -17.47 -2.99 -19.50
N LEU A 29 -17.73 -1.68 -19.58
CA LEU A 29 -19.09 -1.16 -19.73
C LEU A 29 -19.79 -1.66 -20.99
N PRO A 30 -19.19 -1.59 -22.20
CA PRO A 30 -19.79 -2.18 -23.41
C PRO A 30 -20.08 -3.67 -23.24
N VAL A 31 -19.16 -4.43 -22.64
CA VAL A 31 -19.33 -5.87 -22.42
C VAL A 31 -20.52 -6.16 -21.49
N ILE A 32 -20.63 -5.45 -20.37
CA ILE A 32 -21.76 -5.65 -19.44
C ILE A 32 -23.10 -5.29 -20.11
N LEU A 33 -23.11 -4.24 -20.93
CA LEU A 33 -24.32 -3.78 -21.62
C LEU A 33 -24.78 -4.74 -22.73
N THR A 34 -23.88 -5.49 -23.37
CA THR A 34 -24.21 -6.42 -24.46
C THR A 34 -24.66 -7.80 -24.01
N ILE A 35 -24.35 -8.23 -22.78
CA ILE A 35 -24.79 -9.54 -22.27
C ILE A 35 -26.32 -9.58 -22.13
N GLU A 36 -26.95 -10.72 -22.41
CA GLU A 36 -28.38 -10.97 -22.21
C GLU A 36 -28.72 -11.14 -20.73
N LEU A 37 -28.73 -10.03 -20.00
CA LEU A 37 -29.20 -9.94 -18.62
C LEU A 37 -30.45 -9.05 -18.53
N SER A 38 -31.25 -9.26 -17.47
CA SER A 38 -32.35 -8.35 -17.16
C SER A 38 -31.82 -6.93 -16.89
N LEU A 39 -32.65 -5.93 -17.19
CA LEU A 39 -32.26 -4.51 -17.05
C LEU A 39 -31.82 -4.17 -15.62
N ILE A 40 -32.53 -4.69 -14.61
CA ILE A 40 -32.20 -4.50 -13.19
C ILE A 40 -30.83 -5.10 -12.86
N MET A 41 -30.52 -6.28 -13.40
CA MET A 41 -29.24 -6.95 -13.17
C MET A 41 -28.08 -6.20 -13.82
N LYS A 42 -28.28 -5.68 -15.05
CA LYS A 42 -27.27 -4.84 -15.73
C LYS A 42 -26.93 -3.60 -14.93
N ILE A 43 -27.94 -2.89 -14.44
CA ILE A 43 -27.76 -1.69 -13.61
C ILE A 43 -27.00 -2.06 -12.33
N THR A 44 -27.44 -3.10 -11.64
CA THR A 44 -26.83 -3.56 -10.38
C THR A 44 -25.35 -3.89 -10.57
N ILE A 45 -25.01 -4.73 -11.56
CA ILE A 45 -23.63 -5.14 -11.82
C ILE A 45 -22.78 -3.92 -12.23
N THR A 46 -23.31 -3.05 -13.10
CA THR A 46 -22.60 -1.85 -13.55
C THR A 46 -22.28 -0.92 -12.39
N SER A 47 -23.26 -0.65 -11.52
CA SER A 47 -23.06 0.19 -10.34
C SER A 47 -22.04 -0.42 -9.37
N GLN A 48 -22.10 -1.73 -9.12
CA GLN A 48 -21.13 -2.42 -8.26
C GLN A 48 -19.72 -2.37 -8.86
N PHE A 49 -19.60 -2.56 -10.18
CA PHE A 49 -18.32 -2.49 -10.89
C PHE A 49 -17.68 -1.11 -10.82
N ILE A 50 -18.45 -0.05 -11.08
CA ILE A 50 -17.97 1.34 -10.97
C ILE A 50 -17.56 1.65 -9.52
N LEU A 51 -18.41 1.28 -8.56
CA LEU A 51 -18.17 1.54 -7.15
C LEU A 51 -16.87 0.85 -6.68
N ASP A 52 -16.64 -0.38 -7.11
CA ASP A 52 -15.43 -1.13 -6.77
C ASP A 52 -14.17 -0.46 -7.31
N LEU A 53 -14.17 -0.03 -8.58
CA LEU A 53 -13.03 0.69 -9.19
C LEU A 53 -12.74 2.03 -8.51
N VAL A 54 -13.77 2.73 -8.03
CA VAL A 54 -13.61 3.96 -7.25
C VAL A 54 -13.04 3.64 -5.86
N LEU A 55 -13.53 2.58 -5.22
CA LEU A 55 -13.12 2.17 -3.89
C LEU A 55 -11.65 1.71 -3.88
N ILE A 56 -11.24 0.86 -4.83
CA ILE A 56 -9.86 0.39 -4.91
C ILE A 56 -8.88 1.55 -5.15
N ASN A 57 -9.25 2.51 -6.01
CA ASN A 57 -8.43 3.69 -6.26
C ASN A 57 -8.32 4.58 -5.00
N SER A 58 -9.41 4.69 -4.23
CA SER A 58 -9.42 5.41 -2.95
C SER A 58 -8.52 4.73 -1.92
N VAL A 59 -8.59 3.40 -1.80
CA VAL A 59 -7.70 2.61 -0.93
C VAL A 59 -6.25 2.83 -1.33
N ILE A 60 -5.92 2.72 -2.62
CA ILE A 60 -4.57 2.97 -3.15
C ILE A 60 -4.11 4.40 -2.84
N GLY A 61 -4.99 5.39 -2.92
CA GLY A 61 -4.71 6.76 -2.50
C GLY A 61 -4.35 6.87 -1.02
N VAL A 62 -5.14 6.25 -0.13
CA VAL A 62 -4.87 6.23 1.32
C VAL A 62 -3.53 5.57 1.64
N LEU A 63 -3.24 4.42 1.02
CA LEU A 63 -2.00 3.67 1.23
C LEU A 63 -0.75 4.42 0.74
N ASN A 64 -0.87 5.26 -0.29
CA ASN A 64 0.26 6.00 -0.86
C ASN A 64 0.40 7.44 -0.37
N PHE A 65 -0.62 8.04 0.23
CA PHE A 65 -0.54 9.40 0.77
C PHE A 65 -0.33 9.44 2.29
N GLY A 66 -0.67 8.38 3.02
CA GLY A 66 -0.49 8.33 4.47
C GLY A 66 0.97 8.16 4.88
N LYS A 67 1.38 8.81 5.97
CA LYS A 67 2.73 8.62 6.56
C LYS A 67 2.90 7.21 7.12
N THR A 68 1.92 6.76 7.90
CA THR A 68 1.93 5.45 8.56
C THR A 68 1.89 4.29 7.55
N PRO A 69 1.01 4.29 6.53
CA PRO A 69 1.04 3.27 5.49
C PRO A 69 2.38 3.17 4.77
N ILE A 70 2.99 4.29 4.36
CA ILE A 70 4.30 4.26 3.67
C ILE A 70 5.35 3.58 4.54
N ALA A 71 5.42 3.92 5.83
CA ALA A 71 6.38 3.32 6.76
C ALA A 71 6.12 1.82 7.02
N LEU A 72 4.86 1.40 7.01
CA LEU A 72 4.47 0.00 7.27
C LEU A 72 4.62 -0.90 6.03
N LEU A 73 4.40 -0.34 4.84
CA LEU A 73 4.34 -1.10 3.59
C LEU A 73 5.67 -1.19 2.87
N TYR A 74 6.56 -0.22 3.08
CA TYR A 74 7.84 -0.15 2.38
C TYR A 74 8.99 -0.17 3.39
N GLU A 75 9.70 -1.29 3.43
CA GLU A 75 10.88 -1.48 4.26
C GLU A 75 12.09 -0.83 3.59
N THR A 76 12.96 -0.19 4.38
CA THR A 76 14.22 0.37 3.90
C THR A 76 15.37 -0.54 4.35
N HIS A 77 16.03 -1.17 3.38
CA HIS A 77 17.20 -2.00 3.56
C HIS A 77 18.44 -1.17 3.21
N PHE A 78 19.51 -1.32 3.96
CA PHE A 78 20.75 -0.58 3.74
C PHE A 78 21.91 -1.57 3.70
N ASP A 79 22.72 -1.50 2.66
CA ASP A 79 24.00 -2.23 2.67
C ASP A 79 25.02 -1.39 3.43
N VAL A 80 25.65 -2.02 4.41
CA VAL A 80 26.60 -1.39 5.31
C VAL A 80 27.99 -1.90 5.01
N GLU A 81 28.96 -1.00 4.94
CA GLU A 81 30.37 -1.37 4.79
C GLU A 81 30.93 -1.82 6.14
N VAL A 82 31.46 -3.05 6.19
CA VAL A 82 31.85 -3.75 7.44
C VAL A 82 32.87 -2.97 8.27
N ASP A 83 33.75 -2.20 7.62
CA ASP A 83 34.87 -1.52 8.28
C ASP A 83 34.51 -0.15 8.89
N THR A 84 33.47 0.51 8.38
CA THR A 84 33.06 1.86 8.84
C THR A 84 31.66 1.90 9.43
N ASP A 85 30.92 0.79 9.32
CA ASP A 85 29.50 0.68 9.67
C ASP A 85 28.68 1.84 9.04
N SER A 86 29.13 2.30 7.86
CA SER A 86 28.52 3.40 7.10
C SER A 86 27.67 2.83 5.97
N ALA A 87 26.47 3.39 5.79
CA ALA A 87 25.54 2.93 4.76
C ALA A 87 26.05 3.33 3.37
N LYS A 88 26.29 2.33 2.52
CA LYS A 88 26.82 2.46 1.15
C LYS A 88 25.70 2.57 0.12
N SER A 89 24.60 1.85 0.33
CA SER A 89 23.43 1.83 -0.54
C SER A 89 22.13 1.84 0.28
N VAL A 90 21.03 2.17 -0.38
CA VAL A 90 19.67 2.02 0.15
C VAL A 90 18.84 1.29 -0.89
N GLU A 91 18.09 0.30 -0.45
CA GLU A 91 17.10 -0.42 -1.25
C GLU A 91 15.77 -0.43 -0.50
N PHE A 92 14.68 -0.10 -1.20
CA PHE A 92 13.32 -0.21 -0.69
C PHE A 92 12.71 -1.54 -1.12
N LYS A 93 12.07 -2.25 -0.17
CA LYS A 93 11.38 -3.52 -0.41
C LYS A 93 9.95 -3.47 0.06
N LYS A 94 9.09 -4.30 -0.56
CA LYS A 94 7.71 -4.50 -0.10
C LYS A 94 7.76 -5.25 1.23
N SER A 95 7.10 -4.74 2.26
CA SER A 95 6.93 -5.48 3.51
C SER A 95 5.91 -6.61 3.32
N ARG A 96 5.87 -7.52 4.28
CA ARG A 96 4.87 -8.61 4.30
C ARG A 96 3.44 -8.06 4.29
N TYR A 97 3.20 -6.87 4.87
CA TYR A 97 1.88 -6.25 4.93
C TYR A 97 1.30 -5.92 3.56
N CYS A 98 2.14 -5.67 2.54
CA CYS A 98 1.66 -5.51 1.17
C CYS A 98 0.94 -6.77 0.67
N TYR A 99 1.45 -7.96 0.99
CA TYR A 99 0.84 -9.22 0.61
C TYR A 99 -0.46 -9.48 1.38
N TRP A 100 -0.47 -9.19 2.69
CA TRP A 100 -1.69 -9.29 3.50
C TRP A 100 -2.82 -8.42 2.96
N ILE A 101 -2.54 -7.14 2.67
CA ILE A 101 -3.55 -6.23 2.11
C ILE A 101 -4.01 -6.69 0.73
N THR A 102 -3.07 -7.10 -0.14
CA THR A 102 -3.38 -7.58 -1.50
C THR A 102 -4.29 -8.81 -1.48
N SER A 103 -4.14 -9.70 -0.49
CA SER A 103 -4.97 -10.90 -0.37
C SER A 103 -6.31 -10.65 0.34
N ILE A 104 -6.30 -9.91 1.45
CA ILE A 104 -7.50 -9.71 2.28
C ILE A 104 -8.50 -8.79 1.59
N LEU A 105 -8.04 -7.68 1.01
CA LEU A 105 -8.95 -6.66 0.48
C LEU A 105 -9.85 -7.22 -0.64
N PRO A 106 -9.33 -7.93 -1.66
CA PRO A 106 -10.19 -8.51 -2.70
C PRO A 106 -11.18 -9.55 -2.19
N ILE A 107 -10.81 -10.34 -1.17
CA ILE A 107 -11.72 -11.30 -0.54
C ILE A 107 -12.87 -10.56 0.15
N VAL A 108 -12.57 -9.49 0.89
CA VAL A 108 -13.61 -8.67 1.53
C VAL A 108 -14.52 -8.04 0.48
N THR A 109 -13.95 -7.44 -0.56
CA THR A 109 -14.72 -6.87 -1.67
C THR A 109 -15.63 -7.91 -2.34
N PHE A 110 -15.13 -9.12 -2.59
CA PHE A 110 -15.91 -10.21 -3.15
C PHE A 110 -17.21 -10.45 -2.35
N PHE A 111 -17.09 -10.58 -1.02
CA PHE A 111 -18.26 -10.80 -0.16
C PHE A 111 -19.17 -9.57 -0.08
N ILE A 112 -18.63 -8.36 -0.16
CA ILE A 112 -19.43 -7.13 -0.23
C ILE A 112 -20.29 -7.11 -1.50
N ILE A 113 -19.72 -7.47 -2.65
CA ILE A 113 -20.46 -7.48 -3.93
C ILE A 113 -21.57 -8.53 -3.90
N VAL A 114 -21.28 -9.75 -3.42
CA VAL A 114 -22.27 -10.83 -3.30
C VAL A 114 -23.39 -10.42 -2.34
N SER A 115 -23.05 -9.88 -1.17
CA SER A 115 -24.03 -9.46 -0.16
C SER A 115 -24.89 -8.30 -0.67
N SER A 116 -24.27 -7.32 -1.34
CA SER A 116 -24.99 -6.17 -1.90
C SER A 116 -25.94 -6.58 -3.02
N THR A 117 -25.55 -7.53 -3.87
CA THR A 117 -26.41 -8.07 -4.93
C THR A 117 -27.58 -8.87 -4.35
N THR A 118 -27.34 -9.61 -3.27
CA THR A 118 -28.37 -10.33 -2.52
C THR A 118 -29.42 -9.36 -1.96
N MET A 119 -28.97 -8.28 -1.31
CA MET A 119 -29.85 -7.25 -0.76
C MET A 119 -30.60 -6.48 -1.84
N ALA A 120 -29.94 -6.11 -2.94
CA ALA A 120 -30.54 -5.34 -4.02
C ALA A 120 -31.66 -6.11 -4.75
N ASN A 121 -31.51 -7.42 -4.90
CA ASN A 121 -32.51 -8.28 -5.54
C ASN A 121 -33.51 -8.88 -4.54
N ASN A 122 -33.34 -8.63 -3.24
CA ASN A 122 -34.21 -9.12 -2.18
C ASN A 122 -34.36 -10.66 -2.18
N ILE A 123 -33.25 -11.35 -2.45
CA ILE A 123 -33.16 -12.82 -2.55
C ILE A 123 -32.38 -13.40 -1.36
N ASN A 124 -32.43 -14.72 -1.18
CA ASN A 124 -31.58 -15.37 -0.18
C ASN A 124 -30.11 -15.36 -0.62
N PHE A 125 -29.19 -15.49 0.35
CA PHE A 125 -27.74 -15.43 0.09
C PHE A 125 -27.26 -16.51 -0.89
N GLY A 126 -27.86 -17.71 -0.87
CA GLY A 126 -27.48 -18.80 -1.77
C GLY A 126 -27.81 -18.51 -3.25
N GLU A 127 -28.96 -17.90 -3.51
CA GLU A 127 -29.37 -17.44 -4.84
C GLU A 127 -28.55 -16.23 -5.28
N GLY A 128 -28.34 -15.26 -4.37
CA GLY A 128 -27.47 -14.12 -4.62
C GLY A 128 -26.04 -14.53 -4.97
N PHE A 129 -25.50 -15.53 -4.28
CA PHE A 129 -24.19 -16.10 -4.60
C PHE A 129 -24.15 -16.67 -6.02
N LYS A 130 -25.12 -17.50 -6.42
CA LYS A 130 -25.17 -18.11 -7.77
C LYS A 130 -25.16 -17.09 -8.90
N VAL A 131 -25.75 -15.92 -8.68
CA VAL A 131 -25.82 -14.85 -9.67
C VAL A 131 -24.58 -13.96 -9.65
N ALA A 132 -24.07 -13.62 -8.47
CA ALA A 132 -23.04 -12.59 -8.30
C ALA A 132 -21.60 -13.12 -8.23
N TRP A 133 -21.39 -14.42 -7.98
CA TRP A 133 -20.04 -14.95 -7.71
C TRP A 133 -19.06 -14.73 -8.86
N GLY A 134 -19.52 -14.88 -10.11
CA GLY A 134 -18.66 -14.71 -11.30
C GLY A 134 -18.17 -13.26 -11.43
N PRO A 135 -19.06 -12.27 -11.53
CA PRO A 135 -18.69 -10.85 -11.53
C PRO A 135 -17.84 -10.45 -10.32
N ALA A 136 -18.20 -10.92 -9.11
CA ALA A 136 -17.45 -10.63 -7.89
C ALA A 136 -16.03 -11.20 -7.94
N LEU A 137 -15.84 -12.42 -8.48
CA LEU A 137 -14.54 -13.04 -8.61
C LEU A 137 -13.65 -12.29 -9.61
N ILE A 138 -14.21 -11.87 -10.75
CA ILE A 138 -13.50 -11.08 -11.75
C ILE A 138 -13.01 -9.76 -11.14
N LEU A 139 -13.89 -9.05 -10.41
CA LEU A 139 -13.52 -7.82 -9.71
C LEU A 139 -12.46 -8.05 -8.63
N ALA A 140 -12.57 -9.14 -7.86
CA ALA A 140 -11.54 -9.51 -6.90
C ALA A 140 -10.17 -9.72 -7.57
N LEU A 141 -10.12 -10.40 -8.73
CA LEU A 141 -8.88 -10.59 -9.49
C LEU A 141 -8.31 -9.27 -10.03
N ILE A 142 -9.18 -8.37 -10.50
CA ILE A 142 -8.78 -7.01 -10.92
C ILE A 142 -8.16 -6.27 -9.73
N ASN A 143 -8.84 -6.22 -8.59
CA ASN A 143 -8.35 -5.55 -7.38
C ASN A 143 -7.03 -6.13 -6.89
N PHE A 144 -6.89 -7.46 -6.88
CA PHE A 144 -5.64 -8.13 -6.54
C PHE A 144 -4.50 -7.66 -7.44
N THR A 145 -4.75 -7.63 -8.76
CA THR A 145 -3.76 -7.22 -9.76
C THR A 145 -3.37 -5.75 -9.61
N LEU A 146 -4.35 -4.86 -9.41
CA LEU A 146 -4.13 -3.43 -9.24
C LEU A 146 -3.32 -3.11 -7.98
N LEU A 147 -3.60 -3.77 -6.86
CA LEU A 147 -2.82 -3.60 -5.62
C LEU A 147 -1.39 -4.08 -5.79
N LEU A 148 -1.19 -5.27 -6.38
CA LEU A 148 0.14 -5.81 -6.63
C LEU A 148 0.97 -4.89 -7.54
N LEU A 149 0.34 -4.38 -8.59
CA LEU A 149 0.94 -3.44 -9.53
C LEU A 149 1.30 -2.13 -8.82
N ASN A 150 0.38 -1.58 -8.02
CA ASN A 150 0.61 -0.36 -7.24
C ASN A 150 1.84 -0.48 -6.32
N PHE A 151 1.92 -1.56 -5.53
CA PHE A 151 3.06 -1.75 -4.62
C PHE A 151 4.38 -1.93 -5.38
N SER A 152 4.36 -2.63 -6.51
CA SER A 152 5.55 -2.88 -7.31
C SER A 152 6.03 -1.62 -8.03
N LEU A 153 5.12 -0.82 -8.59
CA LEU A 153 5.44 0.48 -9.18
C LEU A 153 5.98 1.47 -8.14
N THR A 154 5.40 1.46 -6.94
CA THR A 154 5.86 2.33 -5.86
C THR A 154 7.29 1.99 -5.46
N VAL A 155 7.59 0.72 -5.20
CA VAL A 155 8.96 0.28 -4.88
C VAL A 155 9.94 0.58 -6.00
N TYR A 156 9.55 0.34 -7.25
CA TYR A 156 10.37 0.69 -8.42
C TYR A 156 10.73 2.19 -8.41
N LEU A 157 9.74 3.07 -8.23
CA LEU A 157 9.97 4.51 -8.22
C LEU A 157 10.82 4.98 -7.03
N LEU A 158 10.70 4.34 -5.86
CA LEU A 158 11.54 4.64 -4.70
C LEU A 158 13.01 4.26 -4.98
N ASN A 159 13.24 3.12 -5.62
CA ASN A 159 14.59 2.61 -5.93
C ASN A 159 15.25 3.29 -7.13
N THR A 160 14.48 3.87 -8.06
CA THR A 160 15.05 4.60 -9.21
C THR A 160 15.28 6.08 -8.90
N ASN A 161 14.77 6.61 -7.78
CA ASN A 161 14.89 8.03 -7.47
C ASN A 161 16.14 8.33 -6.62
N GLU A 162 17.17 8.89 -7.26
CA GLU A 162 18.42 9.26 -6.59
C GLU A 162 18.25 10.25 -5.43
N GLU A 163 17.30 11.18 -5.53
CA GLU A 163 17.07 12.18 -4.48
C GLU A 163 16.55 11.53 -3.20
N ILE A 164 15.64 10.58 -3.32
CA ILE A 164 15.16 9.77 -2.19
C ILE A 164 16.31 8.97 -1.57
N ILE A 165 17.12 8.31 -2.41
CA ILE A 165 18.25 7.49 -1.93
C ILE A 165 19.23 8.35 -1.14
N LYS A 166 19.66 9.50 -1.69
CA LYS A 166 20.57 10.45 -1.04
C LYS A 166 19.97 11.00 0.27
N THR A 167 18.70 11.36 0.26
CA THR A 167 17.99 11.87 1.46
C THR A 167 17.88 10.80 2.54
N THR A 168 17.68 9.54 2.16
CA THR A 168 17.53 8.42 3.10
C THR A 168 18.88 8.01 3.70
N LEU A 169 19.95 7.98 2.89
CA LEU A 169 21.32 7.75 3.35
C LEU A 169 21.77 8.83 4.34
N SER A 170 21.56 10.11 4.00
CA SER A 170 21.92 11.22 4.90
C SER A 170 21.12 11.21 6.19
N TRP A 171 19.81 10.88 6.14
CA TRP A 171 19.01 10.69 7.34
C TRP A 171 19.57 9.58 8.24
N ARG A 172 19.97 8.43 7.68
CA ARG A 172 20.57 7.35 8.47
C ARG A 172 21.90 7.75 9.11
N LYS A 173 22.76 8.48 8.39
CA LYS A 173 24.04 8.98 8.94
C LYS A 173 23.80 9.87 10.16
N LYS A 174 22.91 10.86 10.04
CA LYS A 174 22.54 11.76 11.14
C LYS A 174 21.93 11.01 12.33
N PHE A 175 21.00 10.10 12.05
CA PHE A 175 20.35 9.31 13.11
C PHE A 175 21.37 8.47 13.89
N LYS A 176 22.38 7.91 13.21
CA LYS A 176 23.46 7.17 13.87
C LYS A 176 24.35 8.07 14.72
N GLU A 177 24.69 9.25 14.23
CA GLU A 177 25.46 10.25 14.99
C GLU A 177 24.71 10.69 16.27
N GLU A 178 23.40 10.91 16.17
CA GLU A 178 22.53 11.23 17.31
C GLU A 178 22.49 10.08 18.33
N MET A 179 22.28 8.84 17.88
CA MET A 179 22.30 7.63 18.72
C MET A 179 23.63 7.46 19.49
N ILE A 180 24.77 7.69 18.83
CA ILE A 180 26.09 7.59 19.47
C ILE A 180 26.27 8.71 20.50
N LYS A 181 25.75 9.90 20.22
CA LYS A 181 25.83 11.03 21.15
C LYS A 181 25.00 10.77 22.40
N GLU A 182 23.76 10.34 22.24
CA GLU A 182 22.89 9.96 23.38
C GLU A 182 23.49 8.81 24.19
N SER A 183 24.06 7.78 23.53
CA SER A 183 24.69 6.68 24.29
C SER A 183 25.86 7.16 25.14
N LYS A 184 26.68 8.09 24.63
CA LYS A 184 27.82 8.67 25.37
C LYS A 184 27.37 9.54 26.52
N GLU A 185 26.33 10.35 26.34
CA GLU A 185 25.76 11.17 27.42
C GLU A 185 25.26 10.29 28.58
N ILE A 186 24.59 9.18 28.25
CA ILE A 186 24.16 8.19 29.26
C ILE A 186 25.35 7.54 29.97
N THR A 187 26.40 7.12 29.25
CA THR A 187 27.60 6.52 29.88
C THR A 187 28.31 7.51 30.82
N THR A 188 28.36 8.79 30.44
CA THR A 188 29.00 9.83 31.25
C THR A 188 28.18 10.13 32.53
N GLU A 189 26.85 10.11 32.46
CA GLU A 189 26.00 10.22 33.66
C GLU A 189 26.20 9.03 34.62
N PHE A 190 26.35 7.81 34.11
CA PHE A 190 26.61 6.63 34.95
C PHE A 190 27.99 6.66 35.61
N GLU A 191 29.05 7.05 34.92
CA GLU A 191 30.40 7.19 35.50
C GLU A 191 30.42 8.26 36.62
N THR A 192 29.70 9.37 36.44
CA THR A 192 29.57 10.40 37.49
C THR A 192 28.74 9.98 38.70
N ILE A 193 27.96 8.90 38.62
CA ILE A 193 27.19 8.37 39.76
C ILE A 193 28.06 7.38 40.55
N GLU A 194 28.84 6.53 39.88
CA GLU A 194 29.78 5.61 40.55
C GLU A 194 30.90 6.37 41.29
N ASP A 195 31.43 7.45 40.71
CA ASP A 195 32.46 8.28 41.37
C ASP A 195 31.95 9.03 42.64
N VAL A 196 30.64 9.06 42.89
CA VAL A 196 30.03 9.67 44.08
C VAL A 196 29.77 8.64 45.18
N GLU A 197 29.57 7.35 44.86
CA GLU A 197 29.36 6.29 45.85
C GLU A 197 30.68 5.80 46.50
N ASP A 198 31.84 6.02 45.87
CA ASP A 198 33.16 5.62 46.41
C ASP A 198 33.80 6.65 47.38
N VAL A 199 33.04 7.65 47.87
CA VAL A 199 33.54 8.73 48.75
C VAL A 199 33.03 8.65 50.21
N GLU A 200 32.35 7.57 50.64
CA GLU A 200 31.96 7.36 52.05
C GLU A 200 32.84 6.37 52.84
#